data_AF-A0A2I3MXP5-F1
#
_entry.id   AF-A0A2I3MXP5-F1
#
_cell.length_a   1.000
_cell.length_b   1.000
_cell.length_c   1.000
_cell.angle_alpha   90.00
_cell.angle_beta   90.00
_cell.angle_gamma   90.00
#
_symmetry.space_group_name_H-M   'P 1'
#
loop_
_entity.id
_entity.type
_entity.pdbx_description
1 polymer ?
#
loop_
_entity_poly.entity_id
_entity_poly.type
_entity_poly.pdbx_seq_one_letter_code
_entity_poly.pdbx_strand_id
1 'polypeptide(L)'
;MGSPLAPPHRECIPWQGLLLAASLLTFWNPPTTAQLTIESRPFNVAEGKEVLLLAHNLPQNLIGYNWHKGERVDAKRLIVAYVIGTQQTTPGPAHSGREIIYSNASLLIQNVTQNDTGSYTLQVIKGDLVTEEATGRFWVYQENAPGLPVGAVAGMVTGVLVGVALVAALVCFLLLAKTRRPWSLPQLCLLDVLPLRCPGPPTRPQDSRSHL
;
A
#
# COMPACT_ATOMS: atom_id res chain seq x y z
N MET A 1 -30.21 -11.19 -82.80
CA MET A 1 -30.60 -12.15 -81.73
C MET A 1 -29.60 -13.30 -81.82
N GLY A 2 -28.67 -13.61 -80.93
CA GLY A 2 -28.20 -13.10 -79.65
C GLY A 2 -27.02 -14.01 -79.26
N SER A 3 -25.95 -13.44 -78.69
CA SER A 3 -24.72 -14.16 -78.31
C SER A 3 -24.93 -15.03 -77.06
N PRO A 4 -24.17 -16.13 -76.87
CA PRO A 4 -23.93 -16.69 -75.55
C PRO A 4 -22.54 -16.30 -75.03
N LEU A 5 -22.54 -15.63 -73.88
CA LEU A 5 -21.38 -15.26 -73.07
C LEU A 5 -20.71 -16.53 -72.49
N ALA A 6 -19.38 -16.59 -72.55
CA ALA A 6 -18.61 -17.59 -71.81
C ALA A 6 -18.78 -17.36 -70.30
N PRO A 7 -18.98 -18.40 -69.47
CA PRO A 7 -19.13 -18.22 -68.03
C PRO A 7 -17.78 -17.90 -67.38
N PRO A 8 -17.74 -17.07 -66.33
CA PRO A 8 -16.54 -16.88 -65.54
C PRO A 8 -16.25 -18.18 -64.76
N HIS A 9 -15.06 -18.73 -64.94
CA HIS A 9 -14.56 -19.83 -64.12
C HIS A 9 -14.34 -19.31 -62.69
N ARG A 10 -15.38 -19.40 -61.86
CA ARG A 10 -15.23 -19.27 -60.41
C ARG A 10 -14.57 -20.55 -59.94
N GLU A 11 -13.28 -20.47 -59.67
CA GLU A 11 -12.54 -21.51 -58.95
C GLU A 11 -13.18 -21.67 -57.57
N CYS A 12 -14.14 -22.59 -57.47
CA CYS A 12 -14.63 -23.09 -56.20
C CYS A 12 -13.48 -23.88 -55.57
N ILE A 13 -12.65 -23.20 -54.78
CA ILE A 13 -11.68 -23.86 -53.92
C ILE A 13 -12.46 -24.91 -53.12
N PRO A 14 -12.13 -26.20 -53.22
CA PRO A 14 -12.88 -27.24 -52.55
C PRO A 14 -12.78 -27.00 -51.04
N TRP A 15 -13.88 -26.57 -50.41
CA TRP A 15 -13.94 -26.34 -48.97
C TRP A 15 -13.46 -27.56 -48.19
N GLN A 16 -13.69 -28.76 -48.72
CA GLN A 16 -13.15 -30.01 -48.19
C GLN A 16 -11.63 -30.03 -48.09
N GLY A 17 -10.91 -29.57 -49.11
CA GLY A 17 -9.44 -29.52 -49.11
C GLY A 17 -8.92 -28.48 -48.14
N LEU A 18 -9.59 -27.33 -48.05
CA LEU A 18 -9.25 -26.28 -47.08
C LEU A 18 -9.50 -26.74 -45.62
N LEU A 19 -10.61 -27.43 -45.37
CA LEU A 19 -10.94 -28.00 -44.05
C LEU A 19 -9.97 -29.12 -43.66
N LEU A 20 -9.58 -29.96 -44.62
CA LEU A 20 -8.59 -31.02 -44.39
C LEU A 20 -7.21 -30.42 -44.09
N ALA A 21 -6.80 -29.39 -44.85
CA ALA A 21 -5.57 -28.65 -44.59
C ALA A 21 -5.60 -27.95 -43.22
N ALA A 22 -6.71 -27.30 -42.86
CA ALA A 22 -6.89 -26.67 -41.55
C ALA A 22 -6.84 -27.72 -40.42
N SER A 23 -7.46 -28.88 -40.60
CA SER A 23 -7.42 -29.98 -39.63
C SER A 23 -6.01 -30.55 -39.46
N LEU A 24 -5.30 -30.80 -40.56
CA LEU A 24 -3.91 -31.26 -40.53
C LEU A 24 -2.99 -30.22 -39.87
N LEU A 25 -3.20 -28.93 -40.10
CA LEU A 25 -2.47 -27.85 -39.43
C LEU A 25 -2.72 -27.83 -37.92
N THR A 26 -3.95 -28.08 -37.47
CA THR A 26 -4.24 -28.18 -36.01
C THR A 26 -3.67 -29.45 -35.38
N PHE A 27 -3.54 -30.54 -36.15
CA PHE A 27 -2.98 -31.80 -35.68
C PHE A 27 -1.44 -31.81 -35.66
N TRP A 28 -0.81 -31.10 -36.61
CA TRP A 28 0.66 -31.01 -36.74
C TRP A 28 1.31 -29.85 -35.99
N ASN A 29 0.54 -28.97 -35.35
CA ASN A 29 1.09 -28.09 -34.33
C ASN A 29 0.96 -28.80 -32.98
N PRO A 30 1.99 -29.54 -32.52
CA PRO A 30 1.98 -30.04 -31.16
C PRO A 30 1.78 -28.85 -30.20
N PRO A 31 1.00 -29.00 -29.12
CA PRO A 31 0.86 -27.94 -28.14
C PRO A 31 2.25 -27.51 -27.67
N THR A 32 2.59 -26.22 -27.82
CA THR A 32 3.80 -25.67 -27.19
C THR A 32 3.66 -25.88 -25.69
N THR A 33 4.36 -26.86 -25.13
CA THR A 33 4.40 -27.06 -23.68
C THR A 33 4.95 -25.78 -23.05
N ALA A 34 4.13 -25.11 -22.25
CA ALA A 34 4.58 -23.93 -21.51
C ALA A 34 5.72 -24.35 -20.57
N GLN A 35 6.84 -23.64 -20.63
CA GLN A 35 8.01 -23.95 -19.82
C GLN A 35 7.77 -23.52 -18.36
N LEU A 36 8.30 -24.29 -17.41
CA LEU A 36 8.33 -23.94 -16.00
C LEU A 36 9.01 -22.58 -15.82
N THR A 37 8.36 -21.66 -15.12
CA THR A 37 8.91 -20.33 -14.84
C THR A 37 8.63 -19.90 -13.41
N ILE A 38 9.53 -19.09 -12.85
CA ILE A 38 9.35 -18.47 -11.53
C ILE A 38 9.14 -16.97 -11.67
N GLU A 39 8.13 -16.45 -10.98
CA GLU A 39 7.85 -15.02 -10.88
C GLU A 39 7.89 -14.58 -9.42
N SER A 40 8.67 -13.55 -9.10
CA SER A 40 8.65 -12.94 -7.76
C SER A 40 7.54 -11.88 -7.65
N ARG A 41 6.80 -11.89 -6.55
CA ARG A 41 5.82 -10.85 -6.22
C ARG A 41 5.98 -10.35 -4.78
N PRO A 42 6.30 -9.05 -4.57
CA PRO A 42 6.81 -8.10 -5.56
C PRO A 42 8.27 -8.41 -5.97
N PHE A 43 8.75 -7.82 -7.08
CA PHE A 43 10.15 -7.94 -7.49
C PHE A 43 11.11 -7.10 -6.64
N ASN A 44 10.67 -5.90 -6.23
CA ASN A 44 11.37 -5.03 -5.29
C ASN A 44 10.61 -5.02 -3.98
N VAL A 45 11.25 -5.45 -2.89
CA VAL A 45 10.62 -5.71 -1.60
C VAL A 45 11.29 -4.85 -0.55
N ALA A 46 10.52 -4.20 0.31
CA ALA A 46 11.10 -3.49 1.45
C ALA A 46 11.63 -4.50 2.49
N GLU A 47 12.77 -4.19 3.10
CA GLU A 47 13.32 -4.97 4.21
C GLU A 47 12.28 -5.16 5.34
N GLY A 48 12.20 -6.37 5.89
CA GLY A 48 11.22 -6.76 6.89
C GLY A 48 9.84 -7.12 6.33
N LYS A 49 9.60 -7.04 5.01
CA LYS A 49 8.37 -7.50 4.37
C LYS A 49 8.49 -8.95 3.88
N GLU A 50 7.46 -9.42 3.19
CA GLU A 50 7.42 -10.75 2.58
C GLU A 50 7.49 -10.69 1.06
N VAL A 51 7.99 -11.76 0.46
CA VAL A 51 8.01 -11.96 -0.99
C VAL A 51 7.55 -13.37 -1.32
N LEU A 52 6.76 -13.50 -2.38
CA LEU A 52 6.29 -14.77 -2.89
C LEU A 52 6.97 -15.08 -4.23
N LEU A 53 7.67 -16.21 -4.30
CA LEU A 53 8.17 -16.79 -5.55
C LEU A 53 7.12 -17.77 -6.09
N LEU A 54 6.37 -17.32 -7.08
CA LEU A 54 5.30 -18.08 -7.74
C LEU A 54 5.90 -19.02 -8.79
N ALA A 55 5.53 -20.30 -8.73
CA ALA A 55 5.82 -21.27 -9.78
C ALA A 55 4.67 -21.34 -10.79
N HIS A 56 4.99 -21.19 -12.08
CA HIS A 56 4.04 -21.26 -13.18
C HIS A 56 4.40 -22.40 -14.13
N ASN A 57 3.39 -22.98 -14.78
CA ASN A 57 3.54 -24.07 -15.76
C ASN A 57 4.27 -25.29 -15.19
N LEU A 58 3.89 -25.71 -13.99
CA LEU A 58 4.40 -26.95 -13.40
C LEU A 58 4.09 -28.14 -14.32
N PRO A 59 5.08 -29.01 -14.60
CA PRO A 59 4.83 -30.20 -15.38
C PRO A 59 3.92 -31.17 -14.62
N GLN A 60 3.30 -32.09 -15.34
CA GLN A 60 2.45 -33.11 -14.73
C GLN A 60 3.31 -34.22 -14.09
N ASN A 61 2.68 -35.02 -13.23
CA ASN A 61 3.30 -36.20 -12.59
C ASN A 61 4.55 -35.88 -11.76
N LEU A 62 4.41 -34.94 -10.83
CA LEU A 62 5.46 -34.56 -9.89
C LEU A 62 5.42 -35.42 -8.63
N ILE A 63 6.60 -35.72 -8.07
CA ILE A 63 6.75 -36.42 -6.79
C ILE A 63 7.32 -35.53 -5.68
N GLY A 64 7.99 -34.42 -6.05
CA GLY A 64 8.53 -33.48 -5.08
C GLY A 64 9.14 -32.22 -5.68
N TYR A 65 9.47 -31.29 -4.81
CA TYR A 65 10.08 -29.99 -5.11
C TYR A 65 11.28 -29.75 -4.20
N ASN A 66 12.32 -29.11 -4.74
CA ASN A 66 13.41 -28.57 -3.95
C ASN A 66 13.61 -27.10 -4.28
N TRP A 67 13.65 -26.24 -3.26
CA TRP A 67 14.06 -24.85 -3.41
C TRP A 67 15.51 -24.68 -3.00
N HIS A 68 16.29 -23.99 -3.83
CA HIS A 68 17.69 -23.67 -3.59
C HIS A 68 17.90 -22.15 -3.62
N LYS A 69 18.73 -21.64 -2.71
CA LYS A 69 19.18 -20.25 -2.74
C LYS A 69 20.26 -20.11 -3.82
N GLY A 70 20.14 -19.15 -4.73
CA GLY A 70 21.09 -18.94 -5.84
C GLY A 70 20.55 -19.41 -7.20
N GLU A 71 21.42 -19.36 -8.22
CA GLU A 71 21.07 -19.62 -9.62
C GLU A 71 21.15 -21.11 -10.02
N ARG A 72 21.75 -21.95 -9.18
CA ARG A 72 21.98 -23.37 -9.48
C ARG A 72 21.46 -24.28 -8.37
N VAL A 73 21.06 -25.48 -8.76
CA VAL A 73 20.81 -26.58 -7.81
C VAL A 73 22.12 -27.00 -7.14
N ASP A 74 22.14 -26.88 -5.81
CA ASP A 74 23.29 -27.20 -4.96
C ASP A 74 22.78 -27.64 -3.59
N ALA A 75 23.22 -28.82 -3.13
CA ALA A 75 22.83 -29.39 -1.85
C ALA A 75 23.18 -28.47 -0.66
N LYS A 76 24.28 -27.71 -0.74
CA LYS A 76 24.66 -26.74 0.31
C LYS A 76 23.73 -25.53 0.35
N ARG A 77 23.00 -25.28 -0.72
CA ARG A 77 22.08 -24.16 -0.89
C ARG A 77 20.62 -24.57 -0.82
N LEU A 78 20.32 -25.84 -0.51
CA LEU A 78 18.96 -26.32 -0.31
C LEU A 78 18.30 -25.55 0.83
N ILE A 79 17.16 -24.93 0.54
CA ILE A 79 16.30 -24.24 1.51
C ILE A 79 15.32 -25.25 2.07
N VAL A 80 14.56 -25.93 1.21
CA VAL A 80 13.54 -26.89 1.63
C VAL A 80 13.27 -27.89 0.52
N ALA A 81 13.12 -29.16 0.90
CA ALA A 81 12.59 -30.23 0.07
C ALA A 81 11.15 -30.52 0.47
N TYR A 82 10.28 -30.79 -0.50
CA TYR A 82 8.87 -31.13 -0.28
C TYR A 82 8.50 -32.38 -1.05
N VAL A 83 7.90 -33.35 -0.35
CA VAL A 83 7.42 -34.60 -0.94
C VAL A 83 5.91 -34.51 -1.11
N ILE A 84 5.42 -34.56 -2.34
CA ILE A 84 4.00 -34.36 -2.65
C ILE A 84 3.15 -35.49 -2.06
N GLY A 85 3.60 -36.74 -2.19
CA GLY A 85 2.83 -37.91 -1.77
C GLY A 85 2.53 -37.95 -0.26
N THR A 86 3.45 -37.46 0.57
CA THR A 86 3.29 -37.40 2.04
C THR A 86 2.99 -36.00 2.55
N GLN A 87 3.06 -34.99 1.68
CA GLN A 87 2.98 -33.56 2.02
C GLN A 87 4.00 -33.13 3.08
N GLN A 88 5.13 -33.83 3.17
CA GLN A 88 6.16 -33.58 4.16
C GLN A 88 7.21 -32.61 3.62
N THR A 89 7.62 -31.66 4.46
CA THR A 89 8.75 -30.76 4.21
C THR A 89 9.99 -31.21 4.98
N THR A 90 11.16 -31.15 4.35
CA THR A 90 12.45 -31.34 5.00
C THR A 90 13.29 -30.07 4.81
N PRO A 91 13.61 -29.34 5.89
CA PRO A 91 14.49 -28.17 5.82
C PRO A 91 15.90 -28.55 5.36
N GLY A 92 16.51 -27.69 4.54
CA GLY A 92 17.89 -27.82 4.09
C GLY A 92 18.87 -26.90 4.83
N PRO A 93 20.17 -26.95 4.47
CA PRO A 93 21.20 -26.15 5.14
C PRO A 93 21.03 -24.63 5.00
N ALA A 94 20.34 -24.16 3.96
CA ALA A 94 20.07 -22.75 3.72
C ALA A 94 18.71 -22.29 4.27
N HIS A 95 17.98 -23.15 4.99
CA HIS A 95 16.72 -22.79 5.64
C HIS A 95 16.97 -21.79 6.78
N SER A 96 16.24 -20.69 6.79
CA SER A 96 16.32 -19.68 7.85
C SER A 96 15.14 -19.71 8.82
N GLY A 97 14.16 -20.59 8.59
CA GLY A 97 12.92 -20.64 9.37
C GLY A 97 11.89 -19.59 8.94
N ARG A 98 12.22 -18.78 7.94
CA ARG A 98 11.35 -17.73 7.38
C ARG A 98 10.68 -18.15 6.07
N GLU A 99 11.12 -19.27 5.52
CA GLU A 99 10.63 -19.79 4.25
C GLU A 99 9.49 -20.79 4.45
N ILE A 100 8.39 -20.60 3.72
CA ILE A 100 7.22 -21.47 3.72
C ILE A 100 6.98 -21.94 2.29
N ILE A 101 7.03 -23.25 2.06
CA ILE A 101 6.72 -23.85 0.76
C ILE A 101 5.25 -24.26 0.69
N TYR A 102 4.62 -23.97 -0.45
CA TYR A 102 3.26 -24.37 -0.75
C TYR A 102 3.20 -25.60 -1.67
N SER A 103 2.06 -26.29 -1.67
CA SER A 103 1.82 -27.49 -2.49
C SER A 103 1.88 -27.22 -4.01
N ASN A 104 1.70 -25.97 -4.43
CA ASN A 104 1.89 -25.50 -5.81
C ASN A 104 3.34 -25.10 -6.11
N ALA A 105 4.30 -25.64 -5.35
CA ALA A 105 5.74 -25.35 -5.45
C ALA A 105 6.15 -23.88 -5.24
N SER A 106 5.23 -22.99 -4.87
CA SER A 106 5.59 -21.59 -4.59
C SER A 106 6.26 -21.47 -3.23
N LEU A 107 7.17 -20.49 -3.09
CA LEU A 107 7.93 -20.23 -1.86
C LEU A 107 7.64 -18.82 -1.34
N LEU A 108 7.09 -18.73 -0.13
CA LEU A 108 7.01 -17.47 0.61
C LEU A 108 8.27 -17.30 1.44
N ILE A 109 8.87 -16.11 1.43
CA ILE A 109 9.96 -15.74 2.33
C ILE A 109 9.48 -14.54 3.13
N GLN A 110 9.35 -14.69 4.44
CA GLN A 110 8.92 -13.64 5.36
C GLN A 110 10.11 -12.86 5.92
N ASN A 111 9.87 -11.63 6.38
CA ASN A 111 10.86 -10.77 7.02
C ASN A 111 12.19 -10.73 6.25
N VAL A 112 12.11 -10.40 4.95
CA VAL A 112 13.28 -10.41 4.06
C VAL A 112 14.32 -9.40 4.53
N THR A 113 15.59 -9.73 4.34
CA THR A 113 16.73 -8.86 4.64
C THR A 113 17.50 -8.54 3.37
N GLN A 114 18.40 -7.56 3.40
CA GLN A 114 19.26 -7.27 2.24
C GLN A 114 20.05 -8.49 1.76
N ASN A 115 20.44 -9.40 2.67
CA ASN A 115 21.15 -10.66 2.37
C ASN A 115 20.30 -11.71 1.65
N ASP A 116 18.99 -11.49 1.55
CA ASP A 116 18.08 -12.36 0.80
C ASP A 116 17.92 -11.92 -0.66
N THR A 117 18.45 -10.75 -1.02
CA THR A 117 18.51 -10.32 -2.43
C THR A 117 19.26 -11.34 -3.27
N GLY A 118 18.65 -11.75 -4.39
CA GLY A 118 19.31 -12.62 -5.35
C GLY A 118 18.37 -13.57 -6.06
N SER A 119 18.98 -14.56 -6.70
CA SER A 119 18.28 -15.63 -7.41
C SER A 119 17.91 -16.77 -6.48
N TYR A 120 16.84 -17.47 -6.82
CA TYR A 120 16.34 -18.66 -6.14
C TYR A 120 15.89 -19.64 -7.21
N THR A 121 16.34 -20.89 -7.13
CA THR A 121 16.06 -21.93 -8.12
C THR A 121 15.12 -22.98 -7.54
N LEU A 122 14.00 -23.20 -8.22
CA LEU A 122 13.11 -24.32 -8.00
C LEU A 122 13.58 -25.49 -8.88
N GLN A 123 13.81 -26.64 -8.26
CA GLN A 123 13.94 -27.92 -8.95
C GLN A 123 12.65 -28.73 -8.71
N VAL A 124 11.98 -29.13 -9.79
CA VAL A 124 10.84 -30.05 -9.72
C VAL A 124 11.27 -31.45 -10.12
N ILE A 125 10.77 -32.46 -9.41
CA ILE A 125 11.12 -33.87 -9.62
C ILE A 125 9.88 -34.60 -10.14
N LYS A 126 9.97 -35.14 -11.35
CA LYS A 126 8.92 -35.95 -11.97
C LYS A 126 8.96 -37.40 -11.49
N GLY A 127 7.88 -38.14 -11.73
CA GLY A 127 7.77 -39.56 -11.36
C GLY A 127 8.77 -40.48 -12.06
N ASP A 128 9.28 -40.08 -13.23
CA ASP A 128 10.37 -40.75 -13.94
C ASP A 128 11.77 -40.30 -13.47
N LEU A 129 11.84 -39.51 -12.40
CA LEU A 129 13.03 -38.92 -11.79
C LEU A 129 13.75 -37.88 -12.67
N VAL A 130 13.16 -37.49 -13.81
CA VAL A 130 13.64 -36.36 -14.60
C VAL A 130 13.35 -35.07 -13.83
N THR A 131 14.31 -34.16 -13.82
CA THR A 131 14.17 -32.87 -13.15
C THR A 131 14.08 -31.74 -14.15
N GLU A 132 13.27 -30.74 -13.80
CA GLU A 132 13.24 -29.45 -14.49
C GLU A 132 13.54 -28.35 -13.47
N GLU A 133 14.18 -27.28 -13.93
CA GLU A 133 14.63 -26.19 -13.09
C GLU A 133 14.11 -24.87 -13.63
N ALA A 134 13.74 -23.97 -12.71
CA ALA A 134 13.46 -22.58 -13.05
C ALA A 134 13.96 -21.65 -11.96
N THR A 135 14.47 -20.50 -12.38
CA THR A 135 15.09 -19.53 -11.48
C THR A 135 14.28 -18.24 -11.48
N GLY A 136 13.93 -17.78 -10.29
CA GLY A 136 13.38 -16.46 -10.04
C GLY A 136 14.38 -15.58 -9.30
N ARG A 137 14.14 -14.28 -9.26
CA ARG A 137 14.95 -13.35 -8.48
C ARG A 137 14.12 -12.20 -7.95
N PHE A 138 14.54 -11.62 -6.84
CA PHE A 138 13.99 -10.38 -6.30
C PHE A 138 15.09 -9.54 -5.66
N TRP A 139 14.74 -8.29 -5.33
CA TRP A 139 15.62 -7.33 -4.69
C TRP A 139 15.00 -6.80 -3.41
N VAL A 140 15.82 -6.65 -2.38
CA VAL A 140 15.42 -6.05 -1.11
C VAL A 140 16.04 -4.66 -0.99
N TYR A 141 15.21 -3.66 -0.73
CA TYR A 141 15.67 -2.30 -0.46
C TYR A 141 15.40 -1.92 1.00
N GLN A 142 16.26 -1.08 1.55
CA GLN A 142 16.06 -0.53 2.88
C GLN A 142 14.99 0.55 2.84
N GLU A 143 13.93 0.37 3.63
CA GLU A 143 12.90 1.40 3.79
C GLU A 143 13.42 2.47 4.75
N ASN A 144 14.25 3.36 4.23
CA ASN A 144 14.66 4.57 4.93
C ASN A 144 13.47 5.52 4.94
N ALA A 145 12.47 5.26 5.78
CA ALA A 145 11.49 6.26 6.13
C ALA A 145 12.06 7.05 7.33
N PRO A 146 12.64 8.25 7.12
CA PRO A 146 12.61 9.23 8.19
C PRO A 146 11.13 9.53 8.41
N GLY A 147 10.51 8.87 9.39
CA GLY A 147 9.26 9.39 9.94
C GLY A 147 9.48 10.88 10.21
N LEU A 148 8.53 11.72 9.80
CA LEU A 148 8.61 13.16 10.07
C LEU A 148 9.06 13.32 11.53
N PRO A 149 10.14 14.07 11.80
CA PRO A 149 10.59 14.23 13.17
C PRO A 149 9.39 14.66 14.01
N VAL A 150 9.22 14.09 15.19
CA VAL A 150 8.06 14.35 16.06
C VAL A 150 7.82 15.87 16.23
N GLY A 151 8.91 16.66 16.17
CA GLY A 151 8.86 18.12 16.15
C GLY A 151 8.25 18.78 14.89
N ALA A 152 8.35 18.19 13.70
CA ALA A 152 7.73 18.71 12.47
C ALA A 152 6.20 18.56 12.51
N VAL A 153 5.69 17.43 13.02
CA VAL A 153 4.25 17.21 13.15
C VAL A 153 3.66 18.13 14.23
N ALA A 154 4.32 18.26 15.38
CA ALA A 154 3.93 19.20 16.43
C ALA A 154 4.00 20.67 15.96
N GLY A 155 5.01 21.01 15.16
CA GLY A 155 5.20 22.34 14.60
C GLY A 155 4.10 22.75 13.62
N MET A 156 3.64 21.83 12.75
CA MET A 156 2.55 22.12 11.82
C MET A 156 1.23 22.38 12.55
N VAL A 157 0.87 21.56 13.54
CA VAL A 157 -0.38 21.75 14.31
C VAL A 157 -0.35 23.06 15.10
N THR A 158 0.77 23.39 15.72
CA THR A 158 0.93 24.63 16.50
C THR A 158 0.89 25.87 15.61
N GLY A 159 1.58 25.84 14.46
CA GLY A 159 1.60 26.94 13.51
C GLY A 159 0.22 27.25 12.94
N VAL A 160 -0.55 26.22 12.59
CA VAL A 160 -1.93 26.38 12.10
C VAL A 160 -2.84 26.98 13.18
N LEU A 161 -2.75 26.52 14.42
CA LEU A 161 -3.59 27.03 15.51
C LEU A 161 -3.35 28.52 15.79
N VAL A 162 -2.07 28.93 15.85
CA VAL A 162 -1.68 30.34 16.06
C VAL A 162 -2.08 31.20 14.86
N GLY A 163 -1.87 30.71 13.64
CA GLY A 163 -2.28 31.41 12.43
C GLY A 163 -3.78 31.67 12.39
N VAL A 164 -4.60 30.66 12.69
CA VAL A 164 -6.06 30.79 12.76
C VAL A 164 -6.48 31.78 13.85
N ALA A 165 -5.88 31.71 15.03
CA ALA A 165 -6.19 32.63 16.13
C ALA A 165 -5.87 34.09 15.78
N LEU A 166 -4.73 34.35 15.14
CA LEU A 166 -4.33 35.68 14.69
C LEU A 166 -5.26 36.23 13.61
N VAL A 167 -5.64 35.40 12.63
CA VAL A 167 -6.59 35.79 11.58
C VAL A 167 -7.96 36.11 12.19
N ALA A 168 -8.46 35.28 13.10
CA ALA A 168 -9.73 35.53 13.79
C ALA A 168 -9.71 36.82 14.61
N ALA A 169 -8.63 37.08 15.35
CA ALA A 169 -8.46 38.31 16.12
C ALA A 169 -8.40 39.55 15.21
N LEU A 170 -7.69 39.48 14.08
CA LEU A 170 -7.61 40.57 13.11
C LEU A 170 -8.98 40.84 12.48
N VAL A 171 -9.71 39.80 12.07
CA VAL A 171 -11.07 39.93 11.54
C VAL A 171 -11.99 40.57 12.59
N CYS A 172 -11.94 40.11 13.84
CA CYS A 172 -12.71 40.68 14.94
C CYS A 172 -12.39 42.17 15.16
N PHE A 173 -11.10 42.52 15.22
CA PHE A 173 -10.68 43.91 15.35
C PHE A 173 -11.14 44.76 14.17
N LEU A 174 -11.03 44.26 12.94
CA LEU A 174 -11.52 44.96 11.75
C LEU A 174 -13.03 45.12 11.77
N LEU A 175 -13.80 44.12 12.23
CA LEU A 175 -15.24 44.26 12.41
C LEU A 175 -15.56 45.34 13.45
N LEU A 176 -14.91 45.30 14.62
CA LEU A 176 -15.09 46.30 15.68
C LEU A 176 -14.70 47.72 15.24
N ALA A 177 -13.59 47.83 14.50
CA ALA A 177 -13.09 49.09 13.96
C ALA A 177 -14.00 49.62 12.83
N LYS A 178 -14.53 48.73 11.97
CA LYS A 178 -15.51 49.05 10.94
C LYS A 178 -16.85 49.46 11.55
N THR A 179 -17.20 48.90 12.71
CA THR A 179 -18.38 49.27 13.50
C THR A 179 -18.16 50.46 14.44
N ARG A 180 -17.07 51.23 14.31
CA ARG A 180 -17.00 52.60 14.88
C ARG A 180 -17.99 53.53 14.15
N ARG A 181 -19.29 53.30 14.33
CA ARG A 181 -20.22 54.40 14.58
C ARG A 181 -20.04 54.78 16.06
N PRO A 182 -20.00 56.08 16.40
CA PRO A 182 -19.80 56.51 17.78
C PRO A 182 -20.93 55.97 18.65
N TRP A 183 -20.58 55.46 19.84
CA TRP A 183 -21.54 55.13 20.88
C TRP A 183 -22.27 56.43 21.27
N SER A 184 -23.47 56.64 20.75
CA SER A 184 -24.33 57.74 21.17
C SER A 184 -24.87 57.42 22.56
N LEU A 185 -24.38 58.14 23.57
CA LEU A 185 -25.06 58.27 24.86
C LEU A 185 -26.43 58.93 24.63
N PRO A 186 -27.56 58.35 25.06
CA PRO A 186 -28.81 59.10 25.14
C PRO A 186 -28.79 59.95 26.42
N GLN A 187 -28.74 61.25 26.23
CA GLN A 187 -28.96 62.26 27.26
C GLN A 187 -30.48 62.46 27.43
N LEU A 188 -31.03 62.05 28.58
CA LEU A 188 -32.31 62.53 29.13
C LEU A 188 -31.95 63.27 30.42
N CYS A 189 -31.87 64.61 30.36
CA CYS A 189 -32.90 65.54 30.89
C CYS A 189 -33.23 65.22 32.37
N LEU A 190 -32.48 65.78 33.31
CA LEU A 190 -32.77 67.07 33.98
C LEU A 190 -34.16 67.07 34.64
N LEU A 191 -34.24 66.66 35.91
CA LEU A 191 -35.24 67.18 36.84
C LEU A 191 -34.52 68.00 37.92
N ASP A 192 -34.72 69.30 37.76
CA ASP A 192 -34.64 70.43 38.68
C ASP A 192 -34.01 70.22 40.07
N VAL A 193 -32.83 70.83 40.22
CA VAL A 193 -32.31 71.30 41.50
C VAL A 193 -32.73 72.76 41.67
N LEU A 194 -33.49 73.07 42.73
CA LEU A 194 -33.41 74.36 43.41
C LEU A 194 -33.58 74.14 44.94
N PRO A 195 -33.01 75.00 45.80
CA PRO A 195 -31.92 74.60 46.69
C PRO A 195 -32.18 75.01 48.15
N LEU A 196 -31.60 74.34 49.14
CA LEU A 196 -31.51 74.95 50.48
C LEU A 196 -30.29 74.50 51.30
N ARG A 197 -29.34 75.44 51.36
CA ARG A 197 -28.77 76.04 52.58
C ARG A 197 -28.00 75.12 53.55
N CYS A 198 -26.69 75.29 53.54
CA CYS A 198 -25.79 74.88 54.62
C CYS A 198 -26.07 75.67 55.91
N PRO A 199 -25.92 75.04 57.09
CA PRO A 199 -25.45 75.70 58.29
C PRO A 199 -24.03 75.23 58.63
N GLY A 200 -23.18 76.17 59.06
CA GLY A 200 -21.82 75.93 59.54
C GLY A 200 -21.72 75.32 60.95
N PRO A 201 -20.51 75.06 61.46
CA PRO A 201 -20.22 74.31 62.70
C PRO A 201 -20.05 75.26 63.90
N PRO A 202 -19.55 74.86 65.10
CA PRO A 202 -19.48 73.56 65.81
C PRO A 202 -20.05 73.65 67.26
N THR A 203 -20.11 72.55 68.03
CA THR A 203 -19.69 72.48 69.46
C THR A 203 -19.72 71.04 70.04
N ARG A 204 -18.70 70.73 70.86
CA ARG A 204 -18.60 69.64 71.88
C ARG A 204 -18.94 70.29 73.26
N PRO A 205 -19.00 69.63 74.43
CA PRO A 205 -19.01 68.20 74.82
C PRO A 205 -20.07 67.88 75.94
N GLN A 206 -19.91 66.70 76.62
CA GLN A 206 -20.56 66.18 77.84
C GLN A 206 -21.95 65.55 77.66
N ASP A 207 -22.39 64.56 78.44
CA ASP A 207 -21.87 63.50 79.33
C ASP A 207 -23.15 62.75 79.79
N SER A 208 -23.02 61.53 80.28
CA SER A 208 -23.99 60.78 81.10
C SER A 208 -24.95 59.79 80.40
N ARG A 209 -24.73 58.50 80.74
CA ARG A 209 -25.67 57.46 81.27
C ARG A 209 -27.15 57.50 80.81
N SER A 210 -27.87 56.41 80.55
CA SER A 210 -27.80 55.03 81.06
C SER A 210 -28.81 54.12 80.33
N HIS A 211 -28.52 52.82 80.38
CA HIS A 211 -29.39 51.66 80.19
C HIS A 211 -30.85 51.82 80.63
N LEU A 212 -31.78 51.51 79.72
CA LEU A 212 -32.65 50.32 79.75
C LEU A 212 -33.28 50.12 78.36
#